data_AF-A0A832R974-F1
#
_entry.id   AF-A0A832R974-F1
#
_cell.length_a   1.000
_cell.length_b   1.000
_cell.length_c   1.000
_cell.angle_alpha   90.00
_cell.angle_beta   90.00
_cell.angle_gamma   90.00
#
_symmetry.space_group_name_H-M   'P 1'
#
loop_
_entity.id
_entity.type
_entity.pdbx_description
1 polymer ?
#
loop_
_entity_poly.entity_id
_entity_poly.type
_entity_poly.pdbx_seq_one_letter_code
_entity_poly.pdbx_strand_id
1 'polypeptide(L)'
;MKNNRGISLIEIIAVIGIFGIIAYIATQSFVALIRKQRLDAMKKAEELFLIAAENYVLDNPVLLPSENNKSVVVKLETLIELGLIKPIQDQFSEAKETCWEHLSYAKITKLRENKYDYKVNLVCPNYITDALQFMLQHSLIGEIGDMEEANSSGNAKGWNIGWNPNQKSLSTEQKFSGKKSQYLSYPDDATHTNDYGGMTYNLGANLINVNHIYYLVGYVYRDERAKGTIGINLYNHTKSQTNMTPTGNVVPNHWTRTSTWIDLKTRPTYSLNDTFYLYFYLNMSGGVREFAGYMDSVAIIDLTELFGASNEPSKEVLDSWLQNSN
;
A
#
# COMPACT_ATOMS: atom_id res chain seq x y z
N MET A 1 -8.06 52.42 51.50
CA MET A 1 -9.03 51.30 51.40
C MET A 1 -8.70 50.51 50.14
N LYS A 2 -8.38 49.22 50.25
CA LYS A 2 -7.98 48.36 49.11
C LYS A 2 -9.18 47.52 48.68
N ASN A 3 -9.65 47.71 47.46
CA ASN A 3 -10.85 47.09 46.91
C ASN A 3 -10.49 45.74 46.25
N ASN A 4 -10.74 44.62 46.94
CA ASN A 4 -10.54 43.28 46.40
C ASN A 4 -11.85 42.81 45.74
N ARG A 5 -12.02 43.09 44.44
CA ARG A 5 -13.06 42.41 43.65
C ARG A 5 -12.56 41.00 43.33
N GLY A 6 -13.10 40.01 44.04
CA GLY A 6 -12.88 38.60 43.70
C GLY A 6 -13.51 38.28 42.35
N ILE A 7 -12.79 37.52 41.52
CA ILE A 7 -13.29 37.03 40.23
C ILE A 7 -14.48 36.11 40.50
N SER A 8 -15.57 36.29 39.76
CA SER A 8 -16.75 35.43 39.92
C SER A 8 -16.47 34.04 39.38
N LEU A 9 -17.02 33.01 40.03
CA LEU A 9 -16.88 31.61 39.61
C LEU A 9 -17.30 31.42 38.12
N ILE A 10 -18.31 32.18 37.68
CA ILE A 10 -18.80 32.11 36.30
C ILE A 10 -17.81 32.70 35.29
N GLU A 11 -17.03 33.72 35.68
CA GLU A 11 -16.00 34.31 34.83
C GLU A 11 -14.83 33.34 34.65
N ILE A 12 -14.47 32.59 35.70
CA ILE A 12 -13.44 31.55 35.62
C ILE A 12 -13.87 30.42 34.68
N ILE A 13 -15.13 29.97 34.75
CA ILE A 13 -15.65 28.92 33.87
C ILE A 13 -15.66 29.37 32.40
N ALA A 14 -16.06 30.63 32.13
CA ALA A 14 -16.05 31.18 30.78
C ALA A 14 -14.63 31.21 30.18
N VAL A 15 -13.64 31.61 30.97
CA VAL A 15 -12.23 31.64 30.55
C VAL A 15 -11.70 30.23 30.27
N ILE A 16 -11.96 29.26 31.16
CA ILE A 16 -11.56 27.86 30.94
C ILE A 16 -12.24 27.29 29.68
N GLY A 17 -13.50 27.62 29.43
CA GLY A 17 -14.22 27.21 28.22
C GLY A 17 -13.55 27.72 26.93
N ILE A 18 -13.18 29.01 26.90
CA ILE A 18 -12.46 29.60 25.76
C ILE A 18 -11.08 28.96 25.59
N PHE A 19 -10.33 28.75 26.68
CA PHE A 19 -9.03 28.06 26.62
C PHE A 19 -9.16 26.61 26.14
N GLY A 20 -10.24 25.90 26.52
CA GLY A 20 -10.51 24.56 26.04
C GLY A 20 -10.70 24.50 24.52
N ILE A 21 -11.45 25.45 23.95
CA ILE A 21 -11.65 25.55 22.51
C ILE A 21 -10.33 25.90 21.79
N ILE A 22 -9.56 26.85 22.32
CA ILE A 22 -8.26 27.22 21.74
C ILE A 22 -7.28 26.05 21.78
N ALA A 23 -7.19 25.35 22.91
CA ALA A 23 -6.32 24.18 23.09
C ALA A 23 -6.71 23.04 22.13
N TYR A 24 -8.00 22.81 21.91
CA TYR A 24 -8.48 21.81 20.96
C TYR A 24 -8.00 22.11 19.52
N ILE A 25 -8.17 23.34 19.04
CA ILE A 25 -7.74 23.75 17.70
C ILE A 25 -6.22 23.68 17.57
N ALA A 26 -5.48 24.18 18.57
CA ALA A 26 -4.02 24.20 18.56
C ALA A 26 -3.41 22.79 18.51
N THR A 27 -4.06 21.81 19.15
CA THR A 27 -3.58 20.42 19.20
C THR A 27 -3.50 19.82 17.78
N GLN A 28 -4.52 20.03 16.95
CA GLN A 28 -4.55 19.49 15.57
C GLN A 28 -3.41 20.07 14.71
N SER A 29 -3.20 21.38 14.79
CA SER A 29 -2.11 22.05 14.07
C SER A 29 -0.73 21.60 14.55
N PHE A 30 -0.56 21.38 15.86
CA PHE A 30 0.71 20.94 16.43
C PHE A 30 1.05 19.49 16.03
N VAL A 31 0.06 18.59 16.00
CA VAL A 31 0.24 17.21 15.53
C VAL A 31 0.68 17.19 14.05
N ALA A 32 0.05 18.00 13.20
CA ALA A 32 0.44 18.11 11.80
C ALA A 32 1.89 18.64 11.63
N LEU A 33 2.29 19.62 12.44
CA LEU A 33 3.65 20.15 12.45
C LEU A 33 4.69 19.09 12.87
N ILE A 34 4.44 18.34 13.94
CA ILE A 34 5.34 17.26 14.38
C ILE A 34 5.47 16.20 13.29
N ARG A 35 4.35 15.78 12.67
CA ARG A 35 4.37 14.78 11.58
C ARG A 35 5.24 15.25 10.42
N LYS A 36 5.12 16.53 10.04
CA LYS A 36 5.96 17.13 8.99
C LYS A 36 7.44 17.12 9.37
N GLN A 37 7.79 17.50 10.61
CA GLN A 37 9.19 17.48 11.06
C GLN A 37 9.78 16.07 11.06
N ARG A 38 9.01 15.07 11.50
CA ARG A 38 9.42 13.65 11.44
C ARG A 38 9.65 13.20 10.00
N LEU A 39 8.76 13.56 9.08
CA LEU A 39 8.92 13.26 7.65
C LEU A 39 10.16 13.93 7.06
N ASP A 40 10.39 15.21 7.35
CA ASP A 40 11.57 15.94 6.87
C ASP A 40 12.87 15.34 7.43
N ALA A 41 12.84 14.82 8.66
CA ALA A 41 13.97 14.12 9.25
C ALA A 41 14.21 12.75 8.58
N MET A 42 13.15 12.01 8.23
CA MET A 42 13.29 10.77 7.46
C MET A 42 13.85 11.01 6.06
N LYS A 43 13.39 12.05 5.35
CA LYS A 43 13.93 12.43 4.04
C LYS A 43 15.41 12.78 4.10
N LYS A 44 15.86 13.47 5.15
CA LYS A 44 17.29 13.72 5.37
C LYS A 44 18.07 12.44 5.65
N ALA A 45 17.47 11.47 6.34
CA ALA A 45 18.10 10.18 6.55
C ALA A 45 18.23 9.39 5.23
N GLU A 46 17.24 9.48 4.34
CA GLU A 46 17.33 8.93 2.98
C GLU A 46 18.46 9.58 2.17
N GLU A 47 18.59 10.91 2.22
CA GLU A 47 19.69 11.63 1.56
C GLU A 47 21.06 11.19 2.09
N LEU A 48 21.20 11.02 3.41
CA LEU A 48 22.43 10.52 4.01
C LEU A 48 22.74 9.08 3.58
N PHE A 49 21.72 8.22 3.52
CA PHE A 49 21.87 6.86 3.03
C PHE A 49 22.27 6.85 1.55
N LEU A 50 21.65 7.70 0.73
CA LEU A 50 21.98 7.85 -0.67
C LEU A 50 23.44 8.27 -0.86
N ILE A 51 23.89 9.31 -0.16
CA ILE A 51 25.29 9.79 -0.21
C ILE A 51 26.27 8.69 0.22
N ALA A 52 25.94 7.94 1.27
CA ALA A 52 26.78 6.83 1.73
C ALA A 52 26.88 5.72 0.68
N ALA A 53 25.77 5.37 0.03
CA ALA A 53 25.75 4.38 -1.04
C ALA A 53 26.50 4.86 -2.28
N GLU A 54 26.35 6.13 -2.67
CA GLU A 54 27.07 6.76 -3.78
C GLU A 54 28.57 6.72 -3.55
N ASN A 55 29.03 7.16 -2.37
CA ASN A 55 30.45 7.11 -2.01
C ASN A 55 30.99 5.68 -2.04
N TYR A 56 30.22 4.71 -1.52
CA TYR A 56 30.62 3.31 -1.54
C TYR A 56 30.82 2.76 -2.96
N VAL A 57 29.94 3.06 -3.92
CA VAL A 57 30.10 2.60 -5.30
C VAL A 57 31.15 3.38 -6.07
N LEU A 58 31.40 4.65 -5.71
CA LEU A 58 32.52 5.44 -6.27
C LEU A 58 33.87 4.87 -5.84
N ASP A 59 33.99 4.44 -4.59
CA ASP A 59 35.18 3.77 -4.06
C ASP A 59 35.32 2.33 -4.59
N ASN A 60 34.23 1.75 -5.11
CA ASN A 60 34.19 0.38 -5.66
C ASN A 60 33.56 0.36 -7.06
N PRO A 61 34.21 0.93 -8.10
CA PRO A 61 33.60 1.10 -9.43
C PRO A 61 33.15 -0.20 -10.11
N VAL A 62 33.70 -1.35 -9.70
CA VAL A 62 33.29 -2.68 -10.19
C VAL A 62 31.83 -3.01 -9.85
N LEU A 63 31.26 -2.35 -8.85
CA LEU A 63 29.85 -2.51 -8.45
C LEU A 63 28.90 -1.71 -9.36
N LEU A 64 29.40 -0.79 -10.19
CA LEU A 64 28.54 -0.03 -11.08
C LEU A 64 28.00 -0.94 -12.20
N PRO A 65 26.69 -0.86 -12.53
CA PRO A 65 26.12 -1.64 -13.62
C PRO A 65 26.80 -1.28 -14.96
N SER A 66 27.24 -2.30 -15.70
CA SER A 66 27.95 -2.13 -16.98
C SER A 66 27.01 -1.90 -18.15
N GLU A 67 25.80 -2.45 -18.11
CA GLU A 67 24.78 -2.38 -19.16
C GLU A 67 23.71 -1.33 -18.88
N ASN A 68 23.18 -0.70 -19.93
CA ASN A 68 22.08 0.26 -19.80
C ASN A 68 20.82 -0.43 -19.28
N ASN A 69 20.07 0.26 -18.42
CA ASN A 69 18.88 -0.21 -17.70
C ASN A 69 19.11 -1.40 -16.76
N LYS A 70 20.37 -1.79 -16.50
CA LYS A 70 20.69 -2.69 -15.40
C LYS A 70 20.89 -1.90 -14.12
N SER A 71 20.56 -2.57 -13.00
CA SER A 71 20.70 -1.99 -11.68
C SER A 71 21.53 -2.89 -10.76
N VAL A 72 22.24 -2.25 -9.84
CA VAL A 72 22.87 -2.90 -8.69
C VAL A 72 22.25 -2.36 -7.41
N VAL A 73 22.22 -3.19 -6.38
CA VAL A 73 21.60 -2.89 -5.09
C VAL A 73 22.68 -2.90 -4.01
N VAL A 74 22.73 -1.82 -3.21
CA VAL A 74 23.58 -1.69 -2.02
C VAL A 74 22.68 -1.68 -0.79
N LYS A 75 22.83 -2.67 0.09
CA LYS A 75 22.01 -2.76 1.32
C LYS A 75 22.50 -1.79 2.39
N LEU A 76 21.58 -1.31 3.22
CA LEU A 76 21.92 -0.45 4.36
C LEU A 76 22.82 -1.17 5.36
N GLU A 77 22.53 -2.45 5.64
CA GLU A 77 23.34 -3.35 6.48
C GLU A 77 24.83 -3.31 6.09
N THR A 78 25.14 -3.44 4.80
CA THR A 78 26.54 -3.40 4.30
C THR A 78 27.22 -2.07 4.62
N LEU A 79 26.52 -0.94 4.49
CA LEU A 79 27.11 0.38 4.77
C LEU A 79 27.34 0.58 6.27
N ILE A 80 26.51 -0.01 7.12
CA ILE A 80 26.64 0.04 8.58
C ILE A 80 27.81 -0.84 9.03
N GLU A 81 27.92 -2.06 8.51
CA GLU A 81 29.02 -2.98 8.79
C GLU A 81 30.38 -2.38 8.41
N LEU A 82 30.44 -1.64 7.30
CA LEU A 82 31.64 -0.94 6.86
C LEU A 82 31.88 0.40 7.60
N GLY A 83 30.98 0.81 8.50
CA GLY A 83 31.10 2.05 9.26
C GLY A 83 30.92 3.33 8.43
N LEU A 84 30.36 3.22 7.22
CA LEU A 84 30.11 4.35 6.31
C LEU A 84 28.88 5.17 6.71
N ILE A 85 27.93 4.54 7.40
CA ILE A 85 26.76 5.19 7.97
C ILE A 85 26.42 4.57 9.33
N LYS A 86 25.78 5.34 10.21
CA LYS A 86 25.24 4.82 11.48
C LYS A 86 23.85 4.22 11.25
N PRO A 87 23.39 3.30 12.12
CA PRO A 87 22.01 2.85 12.11
C PRO A 87 21.03 4.03 12.12
N ILE A 88 20.05 3.98 11.21
CA ILE A 88 19.07 5.06 11.04
C ILE A 88 17.91 4.82 12.02
N GLN A 89 17.54 5.85 12.78
CA GLN A 89 16.42 5.79 13.71
C GLN A 89 15.11 6.22 13.04
N ASP A 90 14.06 5.43 13.27
CA ASP A 90 12.70 5.76 12.85
C ASP A 90 12.16 6.94 13.67
N GLN A 91 11.96 8.07 13.02
CA GLN A 91 11.47 9.30 13.66
C GLN A 91 9.98 9.25 14.00
N PHE A 92 9.25 8.27 13.47
CA PHE A 92 7.85 8.03 13.79
C PHE A 92 7.66 7.04 14.94
N SER A 93 8.67 6.24 15.29
CA SER A 93 8.66 5.33 16.43
C SER A 93 8.82 6.09 17.75
N GLU A 94 7.90 5.86 18.70
CA GLU A 94 8.03 6.38 20.06
C GLU A 94 9.14 5.67 20.85
N ALA A 95 9.41 4.41 20.52
CA ALA A 95 10.43 3.58 21.15
C ALA A 95 11.85 3.82 20.59
N LYS A 96 12.01 4.75 19.63
CA LYS A 96 13.27 5.03 18.93
C LYS A 96 13.88 3.80 18.27
N GLU A 97 13.04 2.98 17.68
CA GLU A 97 13.46 1.82 16.91
C GLU A 97 14.32 2.23 15.72
N THR A 98 15.19 1.34 15.28
CA THR A 98 16.00 1.52 14.07
C THR A 98 15.27 0.97 12.85
N CYS A 99 15.59 1.51 11.68
CA CYS A 99 15.10 1.00 10.41
C CYS A 99 15.62 -0.43 10.17
N TRP A 100 14.88 -1.22 9.39
CA TRP A 100 15.25 -2.60 9.05
C TRP A 100 16.35 -2.60 7.98
N GLU A 101 17.58 -2.81 8.42
CA GLU A 101 18.81 -2.67 7.63
C GLU A 101 18.88 -3.65 6.45
N HIS A 102 18.34 -4.87 6.62
CA HIS A 102 18.34 -5.92 5.61
C HIS A 102 17.28 -5.72 4.50
N LEU A 103 16.23 -4.94 4.78
CA LEU A 103 15.17 -4.57 3.81
C LEU A 103 15.43 -3.22 3.15
N SER A 104 16.27 -2.39 3.76
CA SER A 104 16.62 -1.06 3.24
C SER A 104 17.76 -1.14 2.24
N TYR A 105 17.62 -0.48 1.10
CA TYR A 105 18.61 -0.51 0.03
C TYR A 105 18.68 0.77 -0.80
N ALA A 106 19.83 1.00 -1.43
CA ALA A 106 20.01 1.95 -2.52
C ALA A 106 20.13 1.18 -3.84
N LYS A 107 19.33 1.56 -4.84
CA LYS A 107 19.35 1.01 -6.20
C LYS A 107 20.03 2.01 -7.13
N ILE A 108 21.10 1.56 -7.76
CA ILE A 108 21.86 2.33 -8.75
C ILE A 108 21.56 1.75 -10.13
N THR A 109 21.02 2.55 -11.04
CA THR A 109 20.64 2.12 -12.40
C THR A 109 21.43 2.88 -13.45
N LYS A 110 22.07 2.17 -14.38
CA LYS A 110 22.74 2.84 -15.51
C LYS A 110 21.70 3.31 -16.53
N LEU A 111 21.58 4.60 -16.73
CA LEU A 111 20.67 5.17 -17.74
C LEU A 111 21.31 5.14 -19.13
N ARG A 112 22.57 5.56 -19.20
CA ARG A 112 23.39 5.62 -20.41
C ARG A 112 24.87 5.73 -20.02
N GLU A 113 25.76 5.84 -21.00
CA GLU A 113 27.18 6.03 -20.77
C GLU A 113 27.44 7.17 -19.76
N ASN A 114 28.15 6.84 -18.68
CA ASN A 114 28.53 7.72 -17.58
C ASN A 114 27.36 8.48 -16.91
N LYS A 115 26.12 7.98 -17.02
CA LYS A 115 24.96 8.54 -16.34
C LYS A 115 24.20 7.47 -15.58
N TYR A 116 24.11 7.67 -14.27
CA TYR A 116 23.44 6.77 -13.34
C TYR A 116 22.27 7.48 -12.67
N ASP A 117 21.23 6.71 -12.37
CA ASP A 117 20.10 7.08 -11.52
C ASP A 117 20.27 6.37 -10.19
N TYR A 118 20.10 7.11 -9.09
CA TYR A 118 20.22 6.57 -7.76
C TYR A 118 18.91 6.78 -7.01
N LYS A 119 18.39 5.70 -6.43
CA LYS A 119 17.16 5.73 -5.63
C LYS A 119 17.37 4.95 -4.35
N VAL A 120 16.96 5.53 -3.23
CA VAL A 120 16.94 4.85 -1.94
C VAL A 120 15.54 4.33 -1.66
N ASN A 121 15.48 3.17 -1.02
CA ASN A 121 14.30 2.64 -0.36
C ASN A 121 14.67 2.34 1.08
N LEU A 122 14.27 3.21 1.99
CA LEU A 122 14.46 3.06 3.42
C LEU A 122 13.20 2.44 4.02
N VAL A 123 13.36 1.35 4.76
CA VAL A 123 12.26 0.59 5.35
C VAL A 123 12.42 0.58 6.86
N CYS A 124 11.48 1.18 7.57
CA CYS A 124 11.46 1.33 9.01
C CYS A 124 10.10 0.88 9.57
N PRO A 125 9.99 0.62 10.88
CA PRO A 125 8.74 0.17 11.49
C PRO A 125 7.52 1.06 11.18
N ASN A 126 7.69 2.38 11.13
CA ASN A 126 6.59 3.33 10.90
C ASN A 126 6.82 4.23 9.65
N TYR A 127 7.77 3.87 8.78
CA TYR A 127 8.10 4.66 7.61
C TYR A 127 8.68 3.81 6.47
N ILE A 128 8.23 4.05 5.24
CA ILE A 128 8.84 3.54 4.02
C ILE A 128 8.90 4.67 2.98
N THR A 129 10.04 4.81 2.30
CA THR A 129 10.26 5.84 1.25
C THR A 129 9.15 5.83 0.19
N ASP A 130 8.95 4.67 -0.45
CA ASP A 130 7.91 4.46 -1.45
C ASP A 130 7.18 3.16 -1.10
N ALA A 131 6.19 3.29 -0.21
CA ALA A 131 5.46 2.15 0.32
C ALA A 131 4.75 1.38 -0.80
N LEU A 132 4.17 2.08 -1.78
CA LEU A 132 3.44 1.41 -2.85
C LEU A 132 4.39 0.58 -3.72
N GLN A 133 5.50 1.18 -4.17
CA GLN A 133 6.49 0.45 -4.97
C GLN A 133 7.13 -0.70 -4.19
N PHE A 134 7.42 -0.50 -2.90
CA PHE A 134 7.94 -1.54 -2.02
C PHE A 134 6.95 -2.71 -1.93
N MET A 135 5.67 -2.43 -1.74
CA MET A 135 4.60 -3.43 -1.65
C MET A 135 4.43 -4.20 -2.97
N LEU A 136 4.43 -3.50 -4.11
CA LEU A 136 4.33 -4.12 -5.43
C LEU A 136 5.53 -5.03 -5.72
N GLN A 137 6.74 -4.61 -5.35
CA GLN A 137 7.96 -5.40 -5.55
C GLN A 137 7.97 -6.71 -4.75
N HIS A 138 7.40 -6.71 -3.53
CA HIS A 138 7.32 -7.89 -2.67
C HIS A 138 5.97 -8.62 -2.79
N SER A 139 5.14 -8.23 -3.76
CA SER A 139 3.85 -8.84 -3.99
C SER A 139 4.01 -10.25 -4.55
N LEU A 140 3.20 -11.20 -4.09
CA LEU A 140 3.16 -12.57 -4.64
C LEU A 140 2.67 -12.61 -6.10
N ILE A 141 2.05 -11.53 -6.58
CA ILE A 141 1.64 -11.38 -7.99
C ILE A 141 2.64 -10.55 -8.82
N GLY A 142 3.73 -10.09 -8.20
CA GLY A 142 4.79 -9.30 -8.85
C GLY A 142 4.30 -8.00 -9.52
N GLU A 143 5.01 -7.57 -10.57
CA GLU A 143 4.72 -6.35 -11.35
C GLU A 143 3.38 -6.40 -12.12
N ILE A 144 2.69 -7.54 -12.11
CA ILE A 144 1.37 -7.69 -12.74
C ILE A 144 0.32 -6.82 -12.03
N GLY A 145 0.56 -6.48 -10.77
CA GLY A 145 -0.29 -5.59 -9.98
C GLY A 145 -0.57 -4.23 -10.61
N ASP A 146 0.34 -3.71 -11.43
CA ASP A 146 0.26 -2.38 -12.07
C ASP A 146 -0.46 -2.38 -13.42
N MET A 147 -1.02 -3.52 -13.84
CA MET A 147 -1.95 -3.60 -14.98
C MET A 147 -1.37 -3.10 -16.33
N GLU A 148 -0.04 -3.09 -16.51
CA GLU A 148 0.61 -2.57 -17.72
C GLU A 148 0.53 -3.53 -18.92
N GLU A 149 0.65 -4.82 -18.65
CA GLU A 149 0.71 -5.88 -19.66
C GLU A 149 -0.66 -6.55 -19.89
N ALA A 150 -1.03 -6.70 -21.16
CA ALA A 150 -2.22 -7.43 -21.56
C ALA A 150 -1.91 -8.92 -21.79
N ASN A 151 -2.84 -9.80 -21.43
CA ASN A 151 -2.91 -11.15 -22.00
C ASN A 151 -3.50 -11.12 -23.42
N SER A 152 -3.51 -12.27 -24.09
CA SER A 152 -4.05 -12.42 -25.45
C SER A 152 -5.54 -12.06 -25.59
N SER A 153 -6.28 -11.98 -24.47
CA SER A 153 -7.68 -11.55 -24.42
C SER A 153 -7.86 -10.06 -24.12
N GLY A 154 -6.77 -9.27 -24.02
CA GLY A 154 -6.82 -7.84 -23.75
C GLY A 154 -7.01 -7.45 -22.28
N ASN A 155 -6.93 -8.40 -21.34
CA ASN A 155 -7.01 -8.12 -19.89
C ASN A 155 -5.62 -7.95 -19.32
N ALA A 156 -5.51 -7.39 -18.12
CA ALA A 156 -4.31 -7.52 -17.31
C ALA A 156 -3.81 -8.97 -17.27
N LYS A 157 -2.51 -9.14 -17.52
CA LYS A 157 -1.84 -10.46 -17.53
C LYS A 157 -2.17 -11.24 -16.26
N GLY A 158 -2.41 -12.55 -16.37
CA GLY A 158 -2.75 -13.41 -15.22
C GLY A 158 -4.16 -13.23 -14.64
N TRP A 159 -4.88 -12.14 -14.95
CA TRP A 159 -6.28 -11.97 -14.54
C TRP A 159 -7.25 -12.60 -15.53
N ASN A 160 -8.11 -13.45 -14.97
CA ASN A 160 -9.15 -14.18 -15.69
C ASN A 160 -10.52 -13.61 -15.34
N ILE A 161 -11.49 -13.72 -16.24
CA ILE A 161 -12.88 -13.37 -15.91
C ILE A 161 -13.39 -14.39 -14.89
N GLY A 162 -13.99 -13.89 -13.82
CA GLY A 162 -14.86 -14.67 -12.94
C GLY A 162 -16.25 -14.83 -13.56
N TRP A 163 -17.27 -14.82 -12.71
CA TRP A 163 -18.66 -14.91 -13.15
C TRP A 163 -19.10 -13.52 -13.62
N ASN A 164 -19.83 -13.41 -14.74
CA ASN A 164 -20.47 -12.19 -15.26
C ASN A 164 -19.75 -10.85 -14.98
N PRO A 165 -18.76 -10.49 -15.80
CA PRO A 165 -18.93 -9.21 -16.49
C PRO A 165 -18.60 -9.33 -17.99
N ASN A 166 -19.46 -8.72 -18.82
CA ASN A 166 -19.40 -8.89 -20.29
C ASN A 166 -18.44 -7.91 -20.98
N GLN A 167 -17.95 -6.88 -20.29
CA GLN A 167 -16.96 -5.93 -20.82
C GLN A 167 -15.76 -5.79 -19.89
N LYS A 168 -14.58 -5.88 -20.51
CA LYS A 168 -13.28 -5.76 -19.86
C LYS A 168 -12.28 -5.22 -20.86
N SER A 169 -11.38 -4.40 -20.38
CA SER A 169 -10.23 -3.95 -21.15
C SER A 169 -9.19 -3.38 -20.21
N LEU A 170 -7.93 -3.46 -20.60
CA LEU A 170 -6.98 -2.48 -20.09
C LEU A 170 -7.35 -1.12 -20.68
N SER A 171 -7.60 -0.16 -19.80
CA SER A 171 -8.00 1.20 -20.17
C SER A 171 -6.91 2.19 -19.82
N THR A 172 -6.77 3.21 -20.67
CA THR A 172 -5.91 4.37 -20.44
C THR A 172 -6.68 5.57 -19.88
N GLU A 173 -8.03 5.47 -19.81
CA GLU A 173 -8.93 6.58 -19.44
C GLU A 173 -8.81 6.94 -17.96
N GLN A 174 -8.96 5.93 -17.09
CA GLN A 174 -8.71 6.04 -15.66
C GLN A 174 -7.51 5.16 -15.32
N LYS A 175 -6.60 5.68 -14.50
CA LYS A 175 -5.49 4.93 -13.93
C LYS A 175 -5.07 5.55 -12.61
N PHE A 176 -4.65 4.72 -11.68
CA PHE A 176 -4.13 5.16 -10.40
C PHE A 176 -2.63 5.42 -10.53
N SER A 177 -1.91 4.47 -11.11
CA SER A 177 -0.48 4.57 -11.40
C SER A 177 -0.20 4.19 -12.86
N GLY A 178 1.06 4.27 -13.28
CA GLY A 178 1.48 3.80 -14.60
C GLY A 178 0.73 4.45 -15.79
N LYS A 179 0.37 3.62 -16.77
CA LYS A 179 -0.23 3.98 -18.06
C LYS A 179 -1.64 3.42 -18.23
N LYS A 180 -1.99 2.35 -17.52
CA LYS A 180 -3.26 1.63 -17.70
C LYS A 180 -3.83 1.17 -16.37
N SER A 181 -5.12 0.89 -16.36
CA SER A 181 -5.78 0.13 -15.30
C SER A 181 -6.72 -0.91 -15.89
N GLN A 182 -7.15 -1.86 -15.07
CA GLN A 182 -8.13 -2.85 -15.50
C GLN A 182 -9.55 -2.28 -15.35
N TYR A 183 -10.22 -2.07 -16.47
CA TYR A 183 -11.63 -1.67 -16.52
C TYR A 183 -12.55 -2.89 -16.48
N LEU A 184 -13.68 -2.73 -15.80
CA LEU A 184 -14.74 -3.73 -15.72
C LEU A 184 -16.10 -3.05 -15.77
N SER A 185 -17.00 -3.54 -16.63
CA SER A 185 -18.39 -3.11 -16.63
C SER A 185 -19.38 -4.24 -16.90
N TYR A 186 -20.60 -4.01 -16.41
CA TYR A 186 -21.78 -4.77 -16.80
C TYR A 186 -22.53 -4.02 -17.89
N PRO A 187 -23.13 -4.74 -18.85
CA PRO A 187 -23.98 -4.11 -19.85
C PRO A 187 -25.30 -3.66 -19.23
N ASP A 188 -25.84 -2.58 -19.78
CA ASP A 188 -27.06 -1.89 -19.31
C ASP A 188 -28.33 -2.78 -19.29
N ASP A 189 -28.29 -3.93 -19.97
CA ASP A 189 -29.38 -4.89 -20.12
C ASP A 189 -29.24 -6.16 -19.26
N ALA A 190 -28.22 -6.24 -18.39
CA ALA A 190 -28.05 -7.35 -17.47
C ALA A 190 -29.24 -7.43 -16.50
N THR A 191 -30.18 -8.34 -16.76
CA THR A 191 -31.38 -8.59 -15.91
C THR A 191 -31.04 -9.35 -14.61
N HIS A 192 -29.77 -9.36 -14.22
CA HIS A 192 -29.26 -10.16 -13.12
C HIS A 192 -29.49 -9.45 -11.79
N THR A 193 -30.32 -10.05 -10.94
CA THR A 193 -30.79 -9.42 -9.68
C THR A 193 -29.88 -9.66 -8.48
N ASN A 194 -28.86 -10.55 -8.56
CA ASN A 194 -27.99 -10.92 -7.43
C ASN A 194 -26.58 -11.39 -7.83
N ASP A 195 -26.02 -10.87 -8.92
CA ASP A 195 -24.77 -11.44 -9.45
C ASP A 195 -23.54 -10.80 -8.81
N TYR A 196 -22.79 -11.62 -8.10
CA TYR A 196 -21.37 -11.39 -7.87
C TYR A 196 -20.65 -11.63 -9.18
N GLY A 197 -19.95 -10.62 -9.66
CA GLY A 197 -19.09 -10.81 -10.80
C GLY A 197 -17.85 -9.96 -10.74
N GLY A 198 -16.88 -10.31 -11.57
CA GLY A 198 -15.53 -9.85 -11.32
C GLY A 198 -14.46 -10.55 -12.13
N MET A 199 -13.23 -10.38 -11.65
CA MET A 199 -12.03 -10.98 -12.23
C MET A 199 -11.23 -11.68 -11.14
N THR A 200 -10.68 -12.84 -11.48
CA THR A 200 -9.87 -13.65 -10.58
C THR A 200 -8.43 -13.75 -11.07
N TYR A 201 -7.48 -13.57 -10.17
CA TYR A 201 -6.08 -13.94 -10.37
C TYR A 201 -5.80 -15.21 -9.58
N ASN A 202 -5.37 -16.29 -10.24
CA ASN A 202 -5.02 -17.52 -9.55
C ASN A 202 -3.63 -17.38 -8.93
N LEU A 203 -3.55 -17.44 -7.60
CA LEU A 203 -2.26 -17.37 -6.88
C LEU A 203 -1.48 -18.68 -6.97
N GLY A 204 -2.03 -19.74 -7.57
CA GLY A 204 -1.40 -21.05 -7.62
C GLY A 204 -1.52 -21.82 -6.31
N ALA A 205 -1.28 -23.13 -6.38
CA ALA A 205 -1.19 -23.96 -5.19
C ALA A 205 0.14 -23.68 -4.46
N ASN A 206 0.14 -23.76 -3.13
CA ASN A 206 1.31 -23.61 -2.26
C ASN A 206 1.98 -22.22 -2.19
N LEU A 207 1.49 -21.20 -2.90
CA LEU A 207 2.01 -19.82 -2.74
C LEU A 207 1.44 -19.12 -1.49
N ILE A 208 0.32 -19.60 -0.96
CA ILE A 208 -0.27 -19.10 0.27
C ILE A 208 -0.07 -20.13 1.37
N ASN A 209 0.72 -19.77 2.38
CA ASN A 209 0.93 -20.54 3.58
C ASN A 209 -0.15 -20.18 4.61
N VAL A 210 -0.94 -21.17 5.02
CA VAL A 210 -2.04 -20.96 5.98
C VAL A 210 -1.56 -20.58 7.39
N ASN A 211 -0.27 -20.73 7.68
CA ASN A 211 0.34 -20.30 8.94
C ASN A 211 0.94 -18.89 8.85
N HIS A 212 0.73 -18.16 7.76
CA HIS A 212 1.27 -16.82 7.56
C HIS A 212 0.17 -15.75 7.64
N ILE A 213 0.63 -14.51 7.76
CA ILE A 213 -0.20 -13.31 7.74
C ILE A 213 0.06 -12.56 6.43
N TYR A 214 -1.01 -12.12 5.79
CA TYR A 214 -0.96 -11.42 4.52
C TYR A 214 -1.54 -10.02 4.60
N TYR A 215 -0.99 -9.11 3.80
CA TYR A 215 -1.61 -7.81 3.54
C TYR A 215 -2.01 -7.74 2.08
N LEU A 216 -3.31 -7.52 1.84
CA LEU A 216 -3.87 -7.31 0.52
C LEU A 216 -4.24 -5.83 0.39
N VAL A 217 -3.73 -5.19 -0.66
CA VAL A 217 -4.05 -3.81 -0.99
C VAL A 217 -4.29 -3.67 -2.50
N GLY A 218 -5.13 -2.72 -2.86
CA GLY A 218 -5.22 -2.23 -4.22
C GLY A 218 -6.00 -0.93 -4.27
N TYR A 219 -6.07 -0.34 -5.45
CA TYR A 219 -6.84 0.87 -5.68
C TYR A 219 -8.01 0.55 -6.59
N VAL A 220 -9.18 1.06 -6.22
CA VAL A 220 -10.41 0.87 -6.98
C VAL A 220 -11.04 2.21 -7.29
N TYR A 221 -11.58 2.35 -8.49
CA TYR A 221 -12.34 3.51 -8.94
C TYR A 221 -13.76 3.06 -9.27
N ARG A 222 -14.74 3.78 -8.77
CA ARG A 222 -16.16 3.54 -9.10
C ARG A 222 -16.70 4.72 -9.90
N ASP A 223 -17.25 4.46 -11.08
CA ASP A 223 -17.98 5.46 -11.87
C ASP A 223 -19.20 5.97 -11.06
N GLU A 224 -19.54 7.26 -11.15
CA GLU A 224 -20.71 7.85 -10.51
C GLU A 224 -22.04 7.15 -10.82
N ARG A 225 -22.16 6.57 -12.02
CA ARG A 225 -23.35 5.83 -12.46
C ARG A 225 -23.46 4.48 -11.77
N ALA A 226 -22.32 3.93 -11.33
CA ALA A 226 -22.24 2.61 -10.73
C ALA A 226 -22.78 2.64 -9.29
N LYS A 227 -23.90 1.95 -9.06
CA LYS A 227 -24.44 1.72 -7.72
C LYS A 227 -24.09 0.31 -7.27
N GLY A 228 -23.50 0.19 -6.09
CA GLY A 228 -23.03 -1.08 -5.52
C GLY A 228 -21.66 -0.93 -4.88
N THR A 229 -21.05 -2.07 -4.52
CA THR A 229 -19.72 -2.11 -3.92
C THR A 229 -18.71 -2.74 -4.86
N ILE A 230 -17.53 -2.15 -4.94
CA ILE A 230 -16.36 -2.65 -5.68
C ILE A 230 -15.25 -2.91 -4.68
N GLY A 231 -14.47 -3.97 -4.87
CA GLY A 231 -13.35 -4.27 -3.99
C GLY A 231 -12.51 -5.44 -4.48
N ILE A 232 -11.48 -5.77 -3.71
CA ILE A 232 -10.55 -6.86 -4.01
C ILE A 232 -10.48 -7.77 -2.78
N ASN A 233 -10.68 -9.06 -2.97
CA ASN A 233 -10.72 -10.05 -1.90
C ASN A 233 -9.70 -11.17 -2.14
N LEU A 234 -9.28 -11.84 -1.08
CA LEU A 234 -8.68 -13.17 -1.19
C LEU A 234 -9.78 -14.22 -1.06
N TYR A 235 -9.89 -15.10 -2.05
CA TYR A 235 -10.99 -16.04 -2.22
C TYR A 235 -10.47 -17.47 -2.41
N ASN A 236 -11.23 -18.45 -1.91
CA ASN A 236 -10.95 -19.88 -2.07
C ASN A 236 -12.23 -20.58 -2.55
N HIS A 237 -12.18 -21.14 -3.76
CA HIS A 237 -13.33 -21.78 -4.42
C HIS A 237 -13.88 -22.97 -3.61
N THR A 238 -13.00 -23.83 -3.11
CA THR A 238 -13.37 -25.12 -2.50
C THR A 238 -14.12 -24.94 -1.19
N LYS A 239 -13.80 -23.90 -0.42
CA LYS A 239 -14.39 -23.68 0.90
C LYS A 239 -15.59 -22.74 0.88
N SER A 240 -15.87 -22.08 -0.24
CA SER A 240 -16.98 -21.10 -0.42
C SER A 240 -17.06 -20.01 0.67
N GLN A 241 -16.01 -19.88 1.47
CA GLN A 241 -15.93 -19.04 2.64
C GLN A 241 -14.63 -18.26 2.48
N THR A 242 -14.77 -17.00 2.10
CA THR A 242 -14.43 -15.83 2.93
C THR A 242 -14.26 -14.66 2.00
N ASN A 243 -15.25 -13.80 1.97
CA ASN A 243 -15.06 -12.44 1.47
C ASN A 243 -14.22 -11.73 2.54
N MET A 244 -12.90 -11.78 2.40
CA MET A 244 -11.99 -10.97 3.20
C MET A 244 -12.01 -9.57 2.62
N THR A 245 -13.15 -8.91 2.82
CA THR A 245 -13.47 -7.72 2.07
C THR A 245 -12.86 -6.50 2.74
N PRO A 246 -12.00 -5.75 2.05
CA PRO A 246 -11.83 -4.36 2.37
C PRO A 246 -13.11 -3.62 1.96
N THR A 247 -14.11 -3.59 2.85
CA THR A 247 -15.30 -2.76 2.68
C THR A 247 -14.96 -1.31 3.04
N GLY A 248 -14.27 -0.62 2.14
CA GLY A 248 -14.19 0.83 2.17
C GLY A 248 -15.41 1.44 1.48
N ASN A 249 -15.88 2.58 1.98
CA ASN A 249 -16.82 3.42 1.22
C ASN A 249 -16.09 3.96 -0.02
N VAL A 250 -16.21 3.28 -1.15
CA VAL A 250 -15.63 3.74 -2.40
C VAL A 250 -16.37 5.01 -2.83
N VAL A 251 -15.62 6.11 -2.91
CA VAL A 251 -16.18 7.41 -3.31
C VAL A 251 -16.33 7.40 -4.84
N PRO A 252 -17.52 7.73 -5.39
CA PRO A 252 -17.67 7.80 -6.82
C PRO A 252 -16.71 8.81 -7.45
N ASN A 253 -16.24 8.51 -8.66
CA ASN A 253 -15.29 9.27 -9.44
C ASN A 253 -13.93 9.55 -8.77
N HIS A 254 -13.55 8.75 -7.76
CA HIS A 254 -12.27 8.87 -7.08
C HIS A 254 -11.62 7.50 -6.91
N TRP A 255 -10.29 7.47 -7.05
CA TRP A 255 -9.52 6.32 -6.63
C TRP A 255 -9.58 6.18 -5.11
N THR A 256 -10.08 5.04 -4.67
CA THR A 256 -10.17 4.68 -3.26
C THR A 256 -9.23 3.50 -3.02
N ARG A 257 -8.31 3.68 -2.07
CA ARG A 257 -7.51 2.56 -1.58
C ARG A 257 -8.40 1.58 -0.85
N THR A 258 -8.22 0.30 -1.16
CA THR A 258 -8.89 -0.80 -0.49
C THR A 258 -7.81 -1.72 0.07
N SER A 259 -7.82 -1.99 1.38
CA SER A 259 -6.79 -2.80 2.04
C SER A 259 -7.34 -3.66 3.17
N THR A 260 -6.78 -4.85 3.34
CA THR A 260 -7.15 -5.79 4.40
C THR A 260 -5.94 -6.56 4.90
N TRP A 261 -5.98 -6.90 6.18
CA TRP A 261 -4.98 -7.69 6.87
C TRP A 261 -5.58 -9.06 7.16
N ILE A 262 -4.89 -10.11 6.73
CA ILE A 262 -5.41 -11.46 6.61
C ILE A 262 -4.54 -12.39 7.45
N ASP A 263 -5.07 -12.81 8.59
CA ASP A 263 -4.47 -13.88 9.39
C ASP A 263 -5.15 -15.21 9.08
N LEU A 264 -4.44 -16.04 8.30
CA LEU A 264 -4.90 -17.39 7.97
C LEU A 264 -4.70 -18.38 9.14
N LYS A 265 -3.82 -18.08 10.11
CA LYS A 265 -3.58 -18.93 11.29
C LYS A 265 -4.86 -19.11 12.10
N THR A 266 -5.68 -18.05 12.16
CA THR A 266 -6.98 -18.06 12.86
C THR A 266 -8.09 -18.81 12.12
N ARG A 267 -7.80 -19.39 10.94
CA ARG A 267 -8.80 -19.98 10.05
C ARG A 267 -8.54 -21.47 9.83
N PRO A 268 -9.02 -22.34 10.75
CA PRO A 268 -8.66 -23.76 10.79
C PRO A 268 -9.20 -24.58 9.61
N THR A 269 -10.01 -23.99 8.73
CA THR A 269 -10.64 -24.68 7.60
C THR A 269 -9.75 -24.76 6.35
N TYR A 270 -8.66 -23.99 6.30
CA TYR A 270 -7.73 -23.97 5.16
C TYR A 270 -6.58 -24.94 5.33
N SER A 271 -6.11 -25.46 4.19
CA SER A 271 -4.94 -26.33 4.11
C SER A 271 -3.87 -25.75 3.19
N LEU A 272 -2.62 -26.18 3.34
CA LEU A 272 -1.50 -25.75 2.47
C LEU A 272 -1.73 -26.03 0.98
N ASN A 273 -2.55 -27.02 0.65
CA ASN A 273 -2.84 -27.41 -0.73
C ASN A 273 -4.05 -26.66 -1.32
N ASP A 274 -4.68 -25.79 -0.53
CA ASP A 274 -5.82 -25.04 -1.01
C ASP A 274 -5.38 -24.02 -2.07
N THR A 275 -6.19 -23.84 -3.11
CA THR A 275 -5.95 -22.83 -4.14
C THR A 275 -6.66 -21.54 -3.78
N PHE A 276 -5.89 -20.46 -3.72
CA PHE A 276 -6.40 -19.12 -3.46
C PHE A 276 -6.40 -18.28 -4.74
N TYR A 277 -7.34 -17.34 -4.78
CA TYR A 277 -7.52 -16.41 -5.88
C TYR A 277 -7.63 -15.00 -5.31
N LEU A 278 -6.99 -14.02 -5.95
CA LEU A 278 -7.44 -12.64 -5.76
C LEU A 278 -8.69 -12.45 -6.59
N TYR A 279 -9.74 -11.93 -5.98
CA TYR A 279 -11.01 -11.69 -6.63
C TYR A 279 -11.35 -10.20 -6.56
N PHE A 280 -11.19 -9.53 -7.69
CA PHE A 280 -11.75 -8.21 -7.89
C PHE A 280 -13.23 -8.37 -8.22
N TYR A 281 -14.09 -7.85 -7.36
CA TYR A 281 -15.51 -8.09 -7.45
C TYR A 281 -16.29 -6.79 -7.52
N LEU A 282 -17.43 -6.91 -8.19
CA LEU A 282 -18.49 -5.94 -8.26
C LEU A 282 -19.72 -6.62 -7.67
N ASN A 283 -20.28 -6.02 -6.62
CA ASN A 283 -21.52 -6.48 -6.01
C ASN A 283 -22.62 -5.46 -6.29
N MET A 284 -23.51 -5.86 -7.18
CA MET A 284 -24.67 -5.09 -7.59
C MET A 284 -25.85 -5.38 -6.67
N SER A 285 -25.82 -4.83 -5.45
CA SER A 285 -27.00 -4.91 -4.57
C SER A 285 -28.06 -3.90 -5.01
N GLY A 286 -29.30 -4.33 -5.20
CA GLY A 286 -30.46 -3.44 -5.34
C GLY A 286 -31.00 -3.21 -6.76
N GLY A 287 -30.81 -4.16 -7.69
CA GLY A 287 -31.45 -4.10 -9.03
C GLY A 287 -30.90 -3.01 -9.95
N VAL A 288 -29.63 -2.65 -9.76
CA VAL A 288 -28.92 -1.61 -10.49
C VAL A 288 -28.53 -2.13 -11.87
N ARG A 289 -28.75 -1.32 -12.92
CA ARG A 289 -28.53 -1.71 -14.32
C ARG A 289 -27.19 -1.30 -14.92
N GLU A 290 -26.48 -0.37 -14.30
CA GLU A 290 -25.18 0.09 -14.79
C GLU A 290 -24.15 0.00 -13.67
N PHE A 291 -23.09 -0.76 -13.91
CA PHE A 291 -21.93 -0.78 -13.03
C PHE A 291 -20.67 -0.78 -13.88
N ALA A 292 -19.81 0.20 -13.63
CA ALA A 292 -18.50 0.34 -14.24
C ALA A 292 -17.48 0.75 -13.17
N GLY A 293 -16.29 0.16 -13.23
CA GLY A 293 -15.22 0.47 -12.31
C GLY A 293 -13.86 0.06 -12.83
N TYR A 294 -12.82 0.53 -12.15
CA TYR A 294 -11.44 0.23 -12.47
C TYR A 294 -10.73 -0.32 -11.24
N MET A 295 -9.71 -1.16 -11.46
CA MET A 295 -8.73 -1.51 -10.43
C MET A 295 -7.32 -1.33 -10.94
N ASP A 296 -6.43 -1.03 -10.01
CA ASP A 296 -5.03 -0.76 -10.29
C ASP A 296 -4.15 -0.99 -9.05
N SER A 297 -2.84 -1.13 -9.27
CA SER A 297 -1.79 -1.35 -8.26
C SER A 297 -2.17 -2.33 -7.16
N VAL A 298 -2.53 -3.55 -7.56
CA VAL A 298 -2.94 -4.63 -6.66
C VAL A 298 -1.71 -5.37 -6.12
N ALA A 299 -1.61 -5.51 -4.80
CA ALA A 299 -0.55 -6.27 -4.16
C ALA A 299 -1.10 -7.19 -3.06
N ILE A 300 -0.54 -8.40 -2.97
CA ILE A 300 -0.71 -9.28 -1.81
C ILE A 300 0.68 -9.66 -1.30
N ILE A 301 0.95 -9.37 -0.04
CA ILE A 301 2.28 -9.48 0.55
C ILE A 301 2.21 -10.50 1.67
N ASP A 302 3.15 -11.45 1.68
CA ASP A 302 3.37 -12.33 2.81
C ASP A 302 4.17 -11.58 3.88
N LEU A 303 3.48 -11.07 4.91
CA LEU A 303 4.11 -10.29 5.97
C LEU A 303 5.00 -11.16 6.85
N THR A 304 4.61 -12.43 7.05
CA THR A 304 5.38 -13.37 7.88
C THR A 304 6.71 -13.71 7.22
N GLU A 305 6.71 -13.94 5.91
CA GLU A 305 7.95 -14.17 5.15
C GLU A 305 8.81 -12.89 5.10
N LEU A 306 8.20 -11.73 4.87
CA LEU A 306 8.93 -10.48 4.65
C LEU A 306 9.54 -9.89 5.92
N PHE A 307 8.81 -9.90 7.04
CA PHE A 307 9.22 -9.28 8.30
C PHE A 307 9.63 -10.30 9.37
N GLY A 308 9.33 -11.58 9.16
CA GLY A 308 9.51 -12.64 10.14
C GLY A 308 8.29 -12.79 11.05
N ALA A 309 8.07 -14.03 11.52
CA ALA A 309 6.96 -14.34 12.41
C ALA A 309 7.02 -13.54 13.72
N SER A 310 5.89 -12.95 14.12
CA SER A 310 5.72 -12.05 15.27
C SER A 310 6.25 -10.63 15.09
N ASN A 311 6.84 -10.31 13.94
CA ASN A 311 7.26 -8.96 13.56
C ASN A 311 6.39 -8.37 12.45
N GLU A 312 5.27 -9.02 12.11
CA GLU A 312 4.37 -8.57 11.05
C GLU A 312 3.74 -7.22 11.44
N PRO A 313 3.87 -6.16 10.61
CA PRO A 313 3.25 -4.87 10.87
C PRO A 313 1.72 -4.99 10.95
N SER A 314 1.10 -4.17 11.80
CA SER A 314 -0.36 -4.08 11.84
C SER A 314 -0.93 -3.44 10.58
N LYS A 315 -2.23 -3.63 10.33
CA LYS A 315 -2.94 -2.98 9.22
C LYS A 315 -2.78 -1.47 9.25
N GLU A 316 -2.92 -0.86 10.42
CA GLU A 316 -2.87 0.60 10.62
C GLU A 316 -1.49 1.14 10.27
N VAL A 317 -0.43 0.42 10.63
CA VAL A 317 0.95 0.77 10.28
C VAL A 317 1.14 0.72 8.75
N LEU A 318 0.74 -0.38 8.11
CA LEU A 318 0.82 -0.55 6.64
C LEU A 318 0.01 0.51 5.89
N ASP A 319 -1.20 0.80 6.37
CA ASP A 319 -2.06 1.84 5.83
C ASP A 319 -1.45 3.24 5.98
N SER A 320 -0.71 3.49 7.07
CA SER A 320 -0.02 4.75 7.32
C SER A 320 1.18 4.93 6.39
N TRP A 321 1.93 3.87 6.08
CA TRP A 321 3.02 3.91 5.10
C TRP A 321 2.50 4.39 3.74
N LEU A 322 1.41 3.81 3.25
CA LEU A 322 0.77 4.19 1.98
C LEU A 322 0.16 5.61 1.99
N GLN A 323 -0.17 6.16 3.15
CA GLN A 323 -0.61 7.57 3.26
C GLN A 323 0.56 8.55 3.25
N ASN A 324 1.74 8.14 3.71
CA ASN A 324 2.91 9.01 3.82
C ASN A 324 3.74 9.07 2.52
N SER A 325 3.60 8.08 1.63
CA SER A 325 4.33 8.00 0.36
C SER A 325 3.68 8.76 -0.81
N ASN A 326 2.49 9.34 -0.61
CA ASN A 326 1.79 10.21 -1.59
C ASN A 326 1.77 11.66 -1.11
#